data_AF-A0A4S4KIK3-F1
#
_entry.id   AF-A0A4S4KIK3-F1
#
_cell.length_a   1.000
_cell.length_b   1.000
_cell.length_c   1.000
_cell.angle_alpha   90.00
_cell.angle_beta   90.00
_cell.angle_gamma   90.00
#
_symmetry.space_group_name_H-M   'P 1'
#
loop_
_entity.id
_entity.type
_entity.pdbx_description
1 polymer ?
#
loop_
_entity_poly.entity_id
_entity_poly.type
_entity_poly.pdbx_seq_one_letter_code
_entity_poly.pdbx_strand_id
1 'polypeptide(L)'
;MDFTFTGVSLGDYATSGLSPAQQIALTTGMRHAVRAIKYAGVSQTDWHVNQTICSGLDPDFPDIVLIDLAFAHLWLGDDGGAQPTRDVQDVYEMLIVDFNIDMDIIRRYWGPELEYEH
;
A
#
# COMPACT_ATOMS: atom_id res chain seq x y z
N MET A 1 -10.09 -3.35 -28.30
CA MET A 1 -10.69 -3.00 -26.99
C MET A 1 -9.74 -2.01 -26.37
N ASP A 2 -10.11 -0.73 -26.39
CA ASP A 2 -9.34 0.30 -25.70
C ASP A 2 -9.71 0.23 -24.21
N PHE A 3 -8.76 -0.18 -23.38
CA PHE A 3 -8.86 -0.01 -21.94
C PHE A 3 -8.37 1.39 -21.61
N THR A 4 -9.26 2.39 -21.68
CA THR A 4 -8.98 3.70 -21.08
C THR A 4 -8.92 3.51 -19.57
N PHE A 5 -7.70 3.41 -19.04
CA PHE A 5 -7.45 3.46 -17.60
C PHE A 5 -7.74 4.89 -17.14
N THR A 6 -8.94 5.13 -16.60
CA THR A 6 -9.33 6.43 -16.02
C THR A 6 -8.89 6.56 -14.55
N GLY A 7 -7.96 5.72 -14.11
CA GLY A 7 -7.40 5.79 -12.76
C GLY A 7 -6.53 7.04 -12.62
N VAL A 8 -6.88 7.89 -11.66
CA VAL A 8 -6.04 8.99 -11.21
C VAL A 8 -4.82 8.38 -10.49
N SER A 9 -3.61 8.89 -10.71
CA SER A 9 -2.44 8.40 -9.97
C SER A 9 -2.67 8.58 -8.46
N LEU A 10 -2.13 7.70 -7.60
CA LEU A 10 -2.30 7.86 -6.14
C LEU A 10 -1.76 9.23 -5.69
N GLY A 11 -0.72 9.76 -6.35
CA GLY A 11 -0.15 11.07 -6.06
C GLY A 11 -1.11 12.23 -6.35
N ASP A 12 -1.86 12.16 -7.45
CA ASP A 12 -2.88 13.16 -7.78
C ASP A 12 -4.10 13.05 -6.83
N TYR A 13 -4.44 11.84 -6.40
CA TYR A 13 -5.48 11.60 -5.38
C TYR A 13 -5.05 12.16 -4.01
N ALA A 14 -3.80 11.94 -3.61
CA ALA A 14 -3.20 12.40 -2.36
C ALA A 14 -3.17 13.93 -2.22
N THR A 15 -2.76 14.61 -3.29
CA THR A 15 -2.57 16.07 -3.33
C THR A 15 -3.87 16.86 -3.27
N SER A 16 -5.02 16.21 -3.51
CA SER A 16 -6.34 16.84 -3.46
C SER A 16 -6.87 17.12 -2.04
N GLY A 17 -6.22 16.57 -1.01
CA GLY A 17 -6.65 16.67 0.38
C GLY A 17 -7.70 15.62 0.72
N LEU A 18 -7.26 14.53 1.34
CA LEU A 18 -8.12 13.40 1.69
C LEU A 18 -8.96 13.69 2.95
N SER A 19 -10.25 13.37 2.90
CA SER A 19 -11.10 13.34 4.10
C SER A 19 -10.62 12.26 5.08
N PRO A 20 -10.95 12.36 6.39
CA PRO A 20 -10.57 11.34 7.36
C PRO A 20 -11.02 9.92 6.98
N ALA A 21 -12.20 9.77 6.35
CA ALA A 21 -12.69 8.47 5.91
C ALA A 21 -11.82 7.88 4.78
N GLN A 22 -11.46 8.71 3.79
CA GLN A 22 -10.57 8.31 2.70
C GLN A 22 -9.16 7.98 3.20
N GLN A 23 -8.65 8.73 4.17
CA GLN A 23 -7.37 8.45 4.82
C GLN A 23 -7.36 7.09 5.52
N ILE A 24 -8.45 6.76 6.24
CA ILE A 24 -8.63 5.44 6.88
C ILE A 24 -8.70 4.33 5.85
N ALA A 25 -9.49 4.52 4.77
CA ALA A 25 -9.65 3.53 3.71
C ALA A 25 -8.31 3.25 3.02
N LEU A 26 -7.56 4.30 2.65
CA LEU A 26 -6.25 4.19 2.03
C LEU A 26 -5.24 3.48 2.93
N THR A 27 -5.15 3.88 4.21
CA THR A 27 -4.24 3.27 5.19
C THR A 27 -4.54 1.78 5.38
N THR A 28 -5.82 1.43 5.51
CA THR A 28 -6.27 0.05 5.72
C THR A 28 -6.04 -0.81 4.48
N GLY A 29 -6.35 -0.28 3.29
CA GLY A 29 -6.14 -0.98 2.03
C GLY A 29 -4.65 -1.20 1.75
N MET A 30 -3.79 -0.19 1.95
CA MET A 30 -2.34 -0.33 1.79
C MET A 30 -1.79 -1.40 2.74
N ARG A 31 -2.26 -1.42 3.99
CA ARG A 31 -1.89 -2.43 4.97
C ARG A 31 -2.24 -3.83 4.47
N HIS A 32 -3.46 -4.02 3.95
CA HIS A 32 -3.89 -5.30 3.41
C HIS A 32 -3.10 -5.72 2.16
N ALA A 33 -2.81 -4.77 1.26
CA ALA A 33 -2.04 -5.03 0.05
C ALA A 33 -0.60 -5.48 0.37
N VAL A 34 0.09 -4.75 1.28
CA VAL A 34 1.43 -5.12 1.76
C VAL A 34 1.41 -6.50 2.42
N ARG A 35 0.41 -6.79 3.26
CA ARG A 35 0.26 -8.14 3.86
C ARG A 35 0.09 -9.21 2.79
N ALA A 36 -0.77 -8.98 1.79
CA ALA A 36 -1.07 -9.95 0.75
C ALA A 36 0.18 -10.34 -0.05
N ILE A 37 0.97 -9.36 -0.49
CA ILE A 37 2.20 -9.65 -1.25
C ILE A 37 3.25 -10.33 -0.38
N LYS A 38 3.36 -9.98 0.91
CA LYS A 38 4.26 -10.65 1.85
C LYS A 38 3.89 -12.10 2.09
N TYR A 39 2.60 -12.41 2.28
CA TYR A 39 2.12 -13.80 2.37
C TYR A 39 2.41 -14.59 1.10
N ALA A 40 2.41 -13.93 -0.07
CA ALA A 40 2.79 -14.54 -1.34
C ALA A 40 4.32 -14.69 -1.52
N GLY A 41 5.12 -14.33 -0.51
CA GLY A 41 6.59 -14.38 -0.60
C GLY A 41 7.18 -13.28 -1.48
N VAL A 42 6.47 -12.19 -1.71
CA VAL A 42 6.92 -11.05 -2.53
C VAL A 42 7.36 -9.91 -1.62
N SER A 43 8.59 -9.46 -1.79
CA SER A 43 9.12 -8.25 -1.16
C SER A 43 9.36 -7.21 -2.26
N GLN A 44 8.58 -6.13 -2.23
CA GLN A 44 8.79 -5.00 -3.12
C GLN A 44 9.87 -4.10 -2.51
N THR A 45 10.88 -3.77 -3.30
CA THR A 45 12.06 -3.01 -2.82
C THR A 45 12.06 -1.55 -3.22
N ASP A 46 11.07 -1.13 -4.01
CA ASP A 46 11.00 0.21 -4.59
C ASP A 46 9.71 0.92 -4.19
N TRP A 47 9.44 1.04 -2.88
CA TRP A 47 8.21 1.68 -2.42
C TRP A 47 8.22 3.18 -2.66
N HIS A 48 7.29 3.66 -3.48
CA HIS A 48 6.95 5.08 -3.61
C HIS A 48 5.56 5.25 -4.22
N VAL A 49 4.99 6.45 -4.13
CA VAL A 49 3.60 6.78 -4.54
C VAL A 49 3.22 6.33 -5.97
N ASN A 50 4.16 6.33 -6.90
CA ASN A 50 3.90 5.93 -8.29
C ASN A 50 3.82 4.40 -8.50
N GLN A 51 4.16 3.60 -7.49
CA GLN A 51 4.02 2.15 -7.51
C GLN A 51 2.66 1.65 -7.03
N THR A 52 1.75 2.59 -6.79
CA THR A 52 0.40 2.37 -6.32
C THR A 52 -0.56 3.15 -7.19
N ILE A 53 -1.67 2.53 -7.61
CA ILE A 53 -2.75 3.22 -8.31
C ILE A 53 -4.07 3.05 -7.55
N CYS A 54 -4.87 4.11 -7.53
CA CYS A 54 -6.26 4.09 -7.11
C CYS A 54 -7.04 3.72 -8.38
N SER A 55 -7.51 2.48 -8.51
CA SER A 55 -8.40 2.13 -9.61
C SER A 55 -9.86 2.56 -9.36
N GLY A 56 -10.12 3.29 -8.26
CA GLY A 56 -11.45 3.63 -7.79
C GLY A 56 -12.22 4.61 -8.67
N LEU A 57 -13.32 4.11 -9.24
CA LEU A 57 -14.47 4.86 -9.75
C LEU A 57 -15.29 5.50 -8.61
N ASP A 58 -15.06 5.06 -7.36
CA ASP A 58 -15.64 5.59 -6.13
C ASP A 58 -14.56 6.37 -5.35
N PRO A 59 -14.71 7.70 -5.20
CA PRO A 59 -13.75 8.53 -4.50
C PRO A 59 -13.73 8.28 -2.98
N ASP A 60 -14.77 7.67 -2.39
CA ASP A 60 -14.82 7.43 -0.95
C ASP A 60 -14.13 6.11 -0.54
N PHE A 61 -14.01 5.17 -1.49
CA PHE A 61 -13.44 3.83 -1.27
C PHE A 61 -12.51 3.43 -2.42
N PRO A 62 -11.27 3.96 -2.44
CA PRO A 62 -10.34 3.67 -3.52
C PRO A 62 -9.89 2.20 -3.50
N ASP A 63 -10.09 1.52 -4.63
CA ASP A 63 -9.41 0.26 -4.90
C ASP A 63 -7.91 0.50 -5.07
N ILE A 64 -7.09 -0.16 -4.26
CA ILE A 64 -5.63 -0.02 -4.31
C ILE A 64 -5.05 -1.15 -5.14
N VAL A 65 -4.30 -0.77 -6.17
CA VAL A 65 -3.57 -1.69 -7.03
C VAL A 65 -2.07 -1.41 -6.87
N LEU A 66 -1.33 -2.42 -6.44
CA LEU A 66 0.14 -2.39 -6.46
C LEU A 66 0.60 -2.69 -7.88
N ILE A 67 1.50 -1.86 -8.41
CA ILE A 67 2.04 -1.99 -9.76
C ILE A 67 3.57 -2.05 -9.73
N ASP A 68 4.14 -2.32 -10.91
CA ASP A 68 5.58 -2.33 -11.18
C ASP A 68 6.42 -3.07 -10.11
N LEU A 69 6.20 -4.38 -10.11
CA LEU A 69 6.94 -5.36 -9.33
C LEU A 69 8.24 -5.80 -10.04
N ALA A 70 8.79 -5.00 -10.95
CA ALA A 70 9.96 -5.39 -11.75
C ALA A 70 11.22 -5.59 -10.89
N PHE A 71 11.30 -4.89 -9.76
CA PHE A 71 12.39 -5.01 -8.78
C PHE A 71 12.01 -5.87 -7.57
N ALA A 72 10.80 -6.46 -7.54
CA ALA A 72 10.36 -7.25 -6.41
C ALA A 72 11.16 -8.55 -6.29
N HIS A 73 11.59 -8.87 -5.08
CA HIS A 73 12.18 -10.17 -4.76
C HIS A 73 11.05 -11.19 -4.57
N LEU A 74 11.17 -12.32 -5.26
CA LEU A 74 10.28 -13.47 -5.12
C LEU A 74 10.97 -14.56 -4.29
N TRP A 75 10.38 -14.89 -3.15
CA TRP A 75 10.74 -16.09 -2.40
C TRP A 75 10.05 -17.31 -3.00
N LEU A 76 10.69 -17.90 -4.01
CA LEU A 76 10.27 -19.14 -4.63
C LEU A 76 10.86 -20.33 -3.85
N GLY A 77 10.36 -20.58 -2.65
CA GLY A 77 10.36 -21.94 -2.08
C GLY A 77 11.45 -22.38 -1.08
N ASP A 78 12.16 -21.49 -0.39
CA ASP A 78 12.96 -21.91 0.79
C ASP A 78 12.19 -21.63 2.09
N ASP A 79 11.52 -22.68 2.58
CA ASP A 79 11.03 -23.13 3.90
C ASP A 79 10.66 -22.17 5.06
N GLY A 80 10.88 -20.85 4.99
CA GLY A 80 10.86 -19.97 6.16
C GLY A 80 9.72 -18.94 6.24
N GLY A 81 8.96 -18.75 5.18
CA GLY A 81 8.13 -17.55 5.02
C GLY A 81 8.99 -16.27 4.89
N ALA A 82 8.48 -15.25 4.22
CA ALA A 82 9.21 -13.99 4.10
C ALA A 82 9.33 -13.33 5.50
N GLN A 83 10.56 -13.10 5.97
CA GLN A 83 10.75 -12.31 7.19
C GLN A 83 10.19 -10.90 6.97
N PRO A 84 9.53 -10.27 7.96
CA PRO A 84 9.11 -8.89 7.86
C PRO A 84 10.35 -7.98 7.84
N THR A 85 10.90 -7.75 6.66
CA THR A 85 12.01 -6.82 6.44
C THR A 85 11.51 -5.44 6.02
N ARG A 86 12.36 -4.44 6.35
CA ARG A 86 12.52 -3.02 5.96
C ARG A 86 11.39 -2.30 5.20
N ASP A 87 10.76 -2.96 4.23
CA ASP A 87 9.68 -2.54 3.35
C ASP A 87 8.51 -1.82 4.05
N VAL A 88 8.24 -2.13 5.33
CA VAL A 88 7.14 -1.47 6.07
C VAL A 88 7.48 -0.02 6.40
N GLN A 89 8.75 0.29 6.63
CA GLN A 89 9.19 1.66 6.93
C GLN A 89 9.01 2.55 5.71
N ASP A 90 9.34 2.06 4.51
CA ASP A 90 9.22 2.85 3.29
C ASP A 90 7.75 3.12 2.94
N VAL A 91 6.86 2.13 3.13
CA VAL A 91 5.41 2.34 2.97
C VAL A 91 4.86 3.28 4.04
N TYR A 92 5.35 3.17 5.28
CA TYR A 92 4.98 4.07 6.36
C TYR A 92 5.39 5.52 6.07
N GLU A 93 6.60 5.73 5.56
CA GLU A 93 7.08 7.04 5.11
C GLU A 93 6.26 7.57 3.94
N MET A 94 5.94 6.72 2.96
CA MET A 94 5.08 7.07 1.84
C MET A 94 3.67 7.52 2.30
N LEU A 95 3.07 6.84 3.29
CA LEU A 95 1.78 7.25 3.88
C LEU A 95 1.84 8.63 4.54
N ILE A 96 2.96 8.99 5.15
CA ILE A 96 3.11 10.28 5.83
C ILE A 96 3.46 11.38 4.84
N VAL A 97 4.46 11.14 4.01
CA VAL A 97 5.13 12.17 3.20
C VAL A 97 4.38 12.39 1.90
N ASP A 98 4.03 11.31 1.20
CA ASP A 98 3.42 11.41 -0.12
C ASP A 98 1.90 11.50 -0.04
N PHE A 99 1.28 10.74 0.89
CA PHE A 99 -0.17 10.73 1.08
C PHE A 99 -0.69 11.74 2.10
N ASN A 100 0.21 12.37 2.88
CA ASN A 100 -0.13 13.33 3.91
C ASN A 100 -1.24 12.83 4.86
N ILE A 101 -1.18 11.55 5.24
CA ILE A 101 -2.14 10.94 6.15
C ILE A 101 -1.88 11.41 7.58
N ASP A 102 -2.95 11.69 8.31
CA ASP A 102 -2.89 12.03 9.72
C ASP A 102 -2.19 10.91 10.52
N MET A 103 -1.14 11.29 11.25
CA MET A 103 -0.36 10.39 12.08
C MET A 103 -1.20 9.58 13.08
N ASP A 104 -2.30 10.14 13.59
CA ASP A 104 -3.18 9.44 14.52
C ASP A 104 -4.01 8.36 13.79
N ILE A 105 -4.35 8.58 12.52
CA ILE A 105 -4.95 7.56 11.65
C ILE A 105 -3.93 6.45 11.39
N ILE A 106 -2.69 6.79 11.02
CA ILE A 106 -1.65 5.77 10.78
C ILE A 106 -1.44 4.93 12.04
N ARG A 107 -1.22 5.54 13.21
CA ARG A 107 -1.00 4.79 14.44
C ARG A 107 -2.13 3.83 14.79
N ARG A 108 -3.37 4.21 14.49
CA ARG A 108 -4.57 3.44 14.84
C ARG A 108 -4.92 2.36 13.83
N TYR A 109 -4.68 2.59 12.54
CA TYR A 109 -5.15 1.73 11.45
C TYR A 109 -4.01 1.00 10.70
N TRP A 110 -2.76 1.44 10.86
CA TRP A 110 -1.57 0.74 10.38
C TRP A 110 -1.04 -0.28 11.41
N GLY A 111 -0.98 0.10 12.69
CA GLY A 111 -0.32 -0.68 13.75
C GLY A 111 -1.23 -1.62 14.57
N PRO A 112 -0.65 -2.62 15.30
CA PRO A 112 0.74 -3.09 15.22
C PRO A 112 0.95 -4.19 14.15
N GLU A 113 2.18 -4.29 13.65
CA GLU A 113 2.69 -5.27 12.67
C GLU A 113 2.62 -6.75 13.11
N LEU A 114 2.17 -7.02 14.34
CA LEU A 114 2.29 -8.31 15.01
C LEU A 114 0.91 -8.89 15.33
N GLU A 115 0.19 -9.34 14.30
CA GLU A 115 -0.65 -10.52 14.45
C GLU A 115 0.18 -11.70 13.92
N TYR A 116 1.15 -12.12 14.73
CA TYR A 116 1.69 -13.47 14.68
C TYR A 116 0.50 -14.42 14.94
N GLU A 117 -0.14 -14.93 13.88
CA GLU A 117 -0.84 -16.19 13.98
C GLU A 117 0.21 -17.31 13.89
N HIS A 118 0.64 -17.74 15.08
CA HIS A 118 1.31 -18.99 15.47
C HIS A 118 2.43 -19.59 14.60
#